data_AF-A0A2K8VDT0-F1
#
_entry.id   AF-A0A2K8VDT0-F1
#
_cell.length_a   1.000
_cell.length_b   1.000
_cell.length_c   1.000
_cell.angle_alpha   90.00
_cell.angle_beta   90.00
_cell.angle_gamma   90.00
#
_symmetry.space_group_name_H-M   'P 1'
#
loop_
_entity.id
_entity.type
_entity.pdbx_description
1 polymer ?
#
loop_
_entity_poly.entity_id
_entity_poly.type
_entity_poly.pdbx_seq_one_letter_code
_entity_poly.pdbx_strand_id
1 'polypeptide(L)'
;MKFQTKILLILTTAFLLSCNGKQDQTEKRIEGIAEIKTDSIEEGTASLIKESKPEITRPCDFRTLKEIDSLMQRNTELDAQAYLKFIVNMRIDCANNVEYSQWNNELIFKMLEKNPKMFIAFLSRFSTKTRSNEKTDFVLEELGNPIHDGIVLNKILKRLDETDTEDSKLKELVSESINKAIEKNK
;
A
#
# COMPACT_ATOMS: atom_id res chain seq x y z
N MET A 1 -17.34 -20.16 -82.05
CA MET A 1 -17.37 -18.82 -81.42
C MET A 1 -16.38 -18.87 -80.27
N LYS A 2 -15.16 -18.30 -80.35
CA LYS A 2 -14.78 -16.87 -80.12
C LYS A 2 -15.33 -16.39 -78.74
N PHE A 3 -14.59 -15.94 -77.73
CA PHE A 3 -13.32 -15.19 -77.55
C PHE A 3 -12.77 -15.48 -76.13
N GLN A 4 -11.50 -15.91 -75.96
CA GLN A 4 -10.37 -15.14 -75.42
C GLN A 4 -10.64 -13.81 -74.68
N THR A 5 -10.18 -13.74 -73.42
CA THR A 5 -9.48 -12.56 -72.87
C THR A 5 -8.39 -13.01 -71.89
N LYS A 6 -7.14 -13.04 -72.35
CA LYS A 6 -5.95 -12.78 -71.53
C LYS A 6 -5.73 -11.26 -71.55
N ILE A 7 -5.06 -10.71 -70.52
CA ILE A 7 -4.24 -9.48 -70.44
C ILE A 7 -4.49 -8.84 -69.05
N LEU A 8 -3.52 -8.32 -68.28
CA LEU A 8 -2.06 -8.28 -68.31
C LEU A 8 -1.61 -7.35 -67.15
N LEU A 9 -0.37 -7.56 -66.65
CA LEU A 9 0.56 -6.57 -66.05
C LEU A 9 0.19 -5.93 -64.69
N ILE A 10 0.88 -6.21 -63.56
CA ILE A 10 2.30 -6.01 -63.16
C ILE A 10 2.63 -4.53 -62.84
N LEU A 11 3.34 -4.32 -61.71
CA LEU A 11 3.96 -3.10 -61.12
C LEU A 11 2.99 -2.25 -60.28
N THR A 12 3.18 -2.11 -58.97
CA THR A 12 4.37 -1.46 -58.38
C THR A 12 4.76 -2.03 -57.00
N THR A 13 5.87 -2.76 -56.96
CA THR A 13 6.81 -2.71 -55.83
C THR A 13 7.63 -1.43 -55.95
N ALA A 14 7.63 -0.58 -54.92
CA ALA A 14 8.69 0.36 -54.51
C ALA A 14 8.10 1.63 -53.86
N PHE A 15 7.68 1.49 -52.60
CA PHE A 15 7.98 2.51 -51.59
C PHE A 15 8.88 1.79 -50.58
N LEU A 16 10.17 1.65 -50.90
CA LEU A 16 11.22 2.49 -50.31
C LEU A 16 11.00 2.61 -48.79
N LEU A 17 11.61 1.72 -48.00
CA LEU A 17 12.97 1.94 -47.48
C LEU A 17 13.19 3.42 -47.13
N SER A 18 12.63 3.85 -46.01
CA SER A 18 13.23 4.92 -45.20
C SER A 18 12.63 4.92 -43.79
N CYS A 19 13.15 4.05 -42.92
CA CYS A 19 13.23 4.28 -41.48
C CYS A 19 14.37 3.41 -40.91
N ASN A 20 15.58 3.62 -41.43
CA ASN A 20 16.79 3.37 -40.66
C ASN A 20 17.05 4.67 -39.88
N GLY A 21 16.65 4.72 -38.62
CA GLY A 21 16.71 5.93 -37.82
C GLY A 21 16.32 5.73 -36.36
N LYS A 22 17.32 5.31 -35.57
CA LYS A 22 17.42 5.48 -34.12
C LYS A 22 16.33 4.82 -33.25
N GLN A 23 16.40 3.50 -33.11
CA GLN A 23 16.05 2.84 -31.84
C GLN A 23 17.32 2.79 -30.96
N ASP A 24 17.62 3.87 -30.24
CA ASP A 24 18.62 3.81 -29.15
C ASP A 24 18.47 4.94 -28.11
N GLN A 25 17.24 5.43 -27.86
CA GLN A 25 17.00 6.45 -26.82
C GLN A 25 15.71 6.29 -26.02
N THR A 26 14.88 5.26 -26.29
CA THR A 26 13.62 5.07 -25.56
C THR A 26 13.72 4.01 -24.46
N GLU A 27 14.67 3.08 -24.53
CA GLU A 27 14.94 2.11 -23.44
C GLU A 27 15.66 2.75 -22.23
N LYS A 28 16.54 3.73 -22.47
CA LYS A 28 17.20 4.49 -21.38
C LYS A 28 16.30 5.44 -20.60
N ARG A 29 15.03 5.63 -21.01
CA ARG A 29 14.09 6.53 -20.33
C ARG A 29 13.09 5.79 -19.43
N ILE A 30 13.01 4.47 -19.51
CA ILE A 30 12.15 3.65 -18.65
C ILE A 30 12.91 3.13 -17.43
N GLU A 31 14.22 2.90 -17.53
CA GLU A 31 15.06 2.58 -16.35
C GLU A 31 15.25 3.80 -15.42
N GLY A 32 15.21 5.03 -15.94
CA GLY A 32 15.33 6.26 -15.15
C GLY A 32 14.07 6.74 -14.42
N ILE A 33 12.92 6.06 -14.57
CA ILE A 33 11.67 6.39 -13.86
C ILE A 33 11.37 5.36 -12.76
N ALA A 34 11.93 4.15 -12.84
CA ALA A 34 11.82 3.13 -11.79
C ALA A 34 12.77 3.37 -10.60
N GLU A 35 13.85 4.14 -10.79
CA GLU A 35 14.82 4.48 -9.72
C GLU A 35 14.52 5.80 -8.99
N ILE A 36 13.49 6.57 -9.39
CA ILE A 36 13.13 7.81 -8.71
C ILE A 36 11.80 7.64 -7.96
N LYS A 37 11.85 6.95 -6.80
CA LYS A 37 11.06 7.31 -5.59
C LYS A 37 11.27 6.42 -4.35
N THR A 38 12.31 5.59 -4.27
CA THR A 38 12.68 4.93 -3.00
C THR A 38 13.55 5.83 -2.12
N ASP A 39 14.52 6.52 -2.71
CA ASP A 39 15.53 7.29 -1.95
C ASP A 39 14.96 8.58 -1.34
N SER A 40 14.01 9.24 -2.01
CA SER A 40 13.36 10.45 -1.48
C SER A 40 12.37 10.18 -0.33
N ILE A 41 12.05 8.91 -0.02
CA ILE A 41 11.17 8.52 1.10
C ILE A 41 11.99 8.17 2.36
N GLU A 42 13.24 7.71 2.20
CA GLU A 42 14.15 7.45 3.32
C GLU A 42 14.57 8.74 4.03
N GLU A 43 14.85 9.80 3.28
CA GLU A 43 15.22 11.12 3.84
C GLU A 43 14.02 11.81 4.53
N GLY A 44 12.82 11.67 3.96
CA GLY A 44 11.59 12.21 4.54
C GLY A 44 11.18 11.53 5.85
N THR A 45 11.36 10.21 5.95
CA THR A 45 11.08 9.48 7.21
C THR A 45 12.12 9.81 8.28
N ALA A 46 13.39 10.05 7.94
CA ALA A 46 14.46 10.41 8.89
C ALA A 46 14.27 11.80 9.51
N SER A 47 13.80 12.76 8.71
CA SER A 47 13.48 14.12 9.15
C SER A 47 12.23 14.18 10.04
N LEU A 48 11.15 13.45 9.69
CA LEU A 48 9.89 13.48 10.46
C LEU A 48 9.99 12.88 11.87
N ILE A 49 10.91 11.93 12.10
CA ILE A 49 11.12 11.35 13.45
C ILE A 49 11.91 12.31 14.36
N LYS A 50 12.64 13.29 13.80
CA LYS A 50 13.47 14.23 14.57
C LYS A 50 12.73 15.49 15.05
N GLU A 51 11.57 15.83 14.49
CA GLU A 51 10.90 17.11 14.79
C GLU A 51 9.55 17.04 15.50
N SER A 52 9.00 15.85 15.79
CA SER A 52 7.83 15.79 16.67
C SER A 52 8.27 15.93 18.13
N LYS A 53 8.48 17.17 18.58
CA LYS A 53 8.47 17.50 20.00
C LYS A 53 7.16 16.92 20.57
N PRO A 54 7.18 16.07 21.61
CA PRO A 54 5.96 15.48 22.14
C PRO A 54 5.13 16.62 22.74
N GLU A 55 4.19 17.13 21.96
CA GLU A 55 3.10 17.94 22.47
C GLU A 55 2.42 17.04 23.51
N ILE A 56 2.29 17.52 24.74
CA ILE A 56 1.63 16.80 25.84
C ILE A 56 0.17 16.66 25.44
N THR A 57 -0.08 15.61 24.67
CA THR A 57 -1.39 15.21 24.18
C THR A 57 -2.13 14.62 25.38
N ARG A 58 -3.41 15.00 25.51
CA ARG A 58 -4.31 14.35 26.46
C ARG A 58 -4.23 12.83 26.27
N PRO A 59 -4.37 12.04 27.36
CA PRO A 59 -4.40 10.59 27.24
C PRO A 59 -5.43 10.18 26.17
N CYS A 60 -4.99 9.36 25.22
CA CYS A 60 -5.83 8.75 24.17
C CYS A 60 -6.59 9.75 23.28
N ASP A 61 -5.91 10.79 22.80
CA ASP A 61 -6.51 11.73 21.83
C ASP A 61 -6.83 11.07 20.49
N PHE A 62 -8.07 11.26 20.05
CA PHE A 62 -8.63 10.75 18.78
C PHE A 62 -8.28 11.62 17.58
N ARG A 63 -7.66 12.79 17.76
CA ARG A 63 -7.42 13.77 16.70
C ARG A 63 -6.76 13.14 15.47
N THR A 64 -5.71 12.36 15.66
CA THR A 64 -5.01 11.69 14.55
C THR A 64 -5.88 10.63 13.90
N LEU A 65 -6.61 9.81 14.68
CA LEU A 65 -7.51 8.79 14.14
C LEU A 65 -8.61 9.43 13.27
N LYS A 66 -9.23 10.51 13.76
CA LYS A 66 -10.24 11.30 13.04
C LYS A 66 -9.72 11.89 11.73
N GLU A 67 -8.49 12.40 11.75
CA GLU A 67 -7.86 12.99 10.57
C GLU A 67 -7.62 11.93 9.50
N ILE A 68 -7.07 10.77 9.88
CA ILE A 68 -6.84 9.64 8.97
C ILE A 68 -8.16 9.10 8.42
N ASP A 69 -9.19 8.94 9.26
CA ASP A 69 -10.51 8.50 8.80
C ASP A 69 -11.12 9.49 7.81
N SER A 70 -11.04 10.79 8.09
CA SER A 70 -11.53 11.85 7.18
C SER A 70 -10.81 11.86 5.83
N LEU A 71 -9.50 11.54 5.81
CA LEU A 71 -8.74 11.36 4.57
C LEU A 71 -9.21 10.12 3.80
N MET A 72 -9.57 9.05 4.50
CA MET A 72 -10.08 7.83 3.84
C MET A 72 -11.48 7.99 3.27
N GLN A 73 -12.39 8.66 4.00
CA GLN A 73 -13.78 8.89 3.58
C GLN A 73 -13.91 9.72 2.31
N ARG A 74 -12.93 10.59 2.02
CA ARG A 74 -12.89 11.39 0.78
C ARG A 74 -12.53 10.57 -0.47
N ASN A 75 -12.36 9.25 -0.35
CA ASN A 75 -11.85 8.37 -1.41
C ASN A 75 -10.50 8.80 -2.01
N THR A 76 -9.80 9.74 -1.37
CA THR A 76 -8.42 10.06 -1.67
C THR A 76 -7.53 8.91 -1.23
N GLU A 77 -6.57 8.54 -2.08
CA GLU A 77 -5.50 7.63 -1.68
C GLU A 77 -4.73 8.24 -0.51
N LEU A 78 -4.49 7.46 0.53
CA LEU A 78 -3.66 7.90 1.64
C LEU A 78 -2.20 7.93 1.16
N ASP A 79 -1.53 9.05 1.35
CA ASP A 79 -0.12 9.16 1.03
C ASP A 79 0.76 8.49 2.10
N ALA A 80 2.06 8.41 1.78
CA ALA A 80 3.10 7.91 2.67
C ALA A 80 3.09 8.60 4.06
N GLN A 81 2.80 9.90 4.11
CA GLN A 81 2.81 10.66 5.35
C GLN A 81 1.64 10.28 6.25
N ALA A 82 0.46 10.03 5.68
CA ALA A 82 -0.71 9.57 6.42
C ALA A 82 -0.47 8.19 7.04
N TYR A 83 0.11 7.23 6.29
CA TYR A 83 0.48 5.91 6.83
C TYR A 83 1.48 6.01 7.98
N LEU A 84 2.55 6.78 7.79
CA LEU A 84 3.55 6.98 8.84
C LEU A 84 2.95 7.65 10.07
N LYS A 85 2.15 8.72 9.86
CA LYS A 85 1.49 9.46 10.94
C LYS A 85 0.59 8.55 11.74
N PHE A 86 -0.19 7.67 11.09
CA PHE A 86 -1.01 6.69 11.77
C PHE A 86 -0.17 5.75 12.65
N ILE A 87 0.83 5.07 12.10
CA ILE A 87 1.63 4.08 12.84
C ILE A 87 2.39 4.73 14.00
N VAL A 88 2.99 5.90 13.79
CA VAL A 88 3.76 6.61 14.83
C VAL A 88 2.86 7.09 15.97
N ASN A 89 1.63 7.49 15.69
CA ASN A 89 0.70 8.04 16.69
C ASN A 89 -0.23 6.98 17.31
N MET A 90 -0.10 5.71 16.92
CA MET A 90 -0.83 4.62 17.54
C MET A 90 -0.41 4.50 19.01
N ARG A 91 -1.35 4.50 19.95
CA ARG A 91 -1.11 4.48 21.40
C ARG A 91 -1.54 3.14 21.98
N ILE A 92 -0.57 2.27 22.27
CA ILE A 92 -0.84 0.93 22.80
C ILE A 92 -1.35 1.01 24.25
N ASP A 93 -0.87 2.02 24.99
CA ASP A 93 -1.33 2.36 26.34
C ASP A 93 -2.81 2.78 26.41
N CYS A 94 -3.44 3.01 25.25
CA CYS A 94 -4.85 3.37 25.13
C CYS A 94 -5.78 2.19 24.87
N ALA A 95 -5.29 0.95 24.91
CA ALA A 95 -6.10 -0.26 24.70
C ALA A 95 -7.30 -0.41 25.66
N ASN A 96 -7.24 0.22 26.84
CA ASN A 96 -8.34 0.21 27.83
C ASN A 96 -9.43 1.26 27.56
N ASN A 97 -9.23 2.19 26.61
CA ASN A 97 -10.26 3.15 26.21
C ASN A 97 -11.07 2.52 25.06
N VAL A 98 -12.31 2.14 25.36
CA VAL A 98 -13.17 1.36 24.43
C VAL A 98 -13.30 2.06 23.09
N GLU A 99 -13.59 3.35 23.08
CA GLU A 99 -13.77 4.11 21.84
C GLU A 99 -12.46 4.20 21.04
N TYR A 100 -11.33 4.40 21.71
CA TYR A 100 -10.01 4.47 21.07
C TYR A 100 -9.64 3.14 20.44
N SER A 101 -9.78 2.05 21.19
CA SER A 101 -9.48 0.70 20.74
C SER A 101 -10.36 0.33 19.55
N GLN A 102 -11.68 0.57 19.63
CA GLN A 102 -12.59 0.30 18.52
C GLN A 102 -12.21 1.09 17.27
N TRP A 103 -11.93 2.39 17.40
CA TRP A 103 -11.61 3.22 16.25
C TRP A 103 -10.24 2.89 15.66
N ASN A 104 -9.24 2.64 16.51
CA ASN A 104 -7.91 2.27 16.06
C ASN A 104 -7.93 0.90 15.35
N ASN A 105 -8.65 -0.09 15.90
CA ASN A 105 -8.89 -1.39 15.27
C ASN A 105 -9.50 -1.22 13.87
N GLU A 106 -10.59 -0.45 13.78
CA GLU A 106 -11.27 -0.20 12.51
C GLU A 106 -10.34 0.45 11.47
N LEU A 107 -9.51 1.40 11.88
CA LEU A 107 -8.54 2.06 11.00
C LEU A 107 -7.43 1.11 10.53
N ILE A 108 -6.95 0.21 11.38
CA ILE A 108 -6.00 -0.84 10.97
C ILE A 108 -6.57 -1.63 9.80
N PHE A 109 -7.80 -2.14 9.94
CA PHE A 109 -8.45 -2.93 8.89
C PHE A 109 -8.73 -2.09 7.63
N LYS A 110 -9.24 -0.85 7.77
CA LYS A 110 -9.49 0.03 6.63
C LYS A 110 -8.23 0.34 5.83
N MET A 111 -7.12 0.65 6.52
CA MET A 111 -5.85 0.99 5.87
C MET A 111 -5.23 -0.21 5.17
N LEU A 112 -5.31 -1.40 5.78
CA LEU A 112 -4.89 -2.66 5.18
C LEU A 112 -5.76 -3.01 3.97
N GLU A 113 -7.08 -2.94 4.09
CA GLU A 113 -8.00 -3.20 2.98
C GLU A 113 -7.74 -2.24 1.81
N LYS A 114 -7.49 -0.96 2.08
CA LYS A 114 -7.39 0.07 1.05
C LYS A 114 -6.10 -0.03 0.23
N ASN A 115 -4.95 -0.25 0.88
CA ASN A 115 -3.66 -0.42 0.21
C ASN A 115 -2.74 -1.34 1.03
N PRO A 116 -2.82 -2.67 0.82
CA PRO A 116 -2.03 -3.63 1.59
C PRO A 116 -0.53 -3.43 1.41
N LYS A 117 -0.08 -3.05 0.21
CA LYS A 117 1.34 -2.82 -0.10
C LYS A 117 1.93 -1.72 0.77
N MET A 118 1.25 -0.56 0.82
CA MET A 118 1.68 0.57 1.65
C MET A 118 1.59 0.23 3.14
N PHE A 119 0.53 -0.45 3.57
CA PHE A 119 0.37 -0.84 4.96
C PHE A 119 1.55 -1.72 5.45
N ILE A 120 1.87 -2.79 4.71
CA ILE A 120 2.99 -3.68 5.05
C ILE A 120 4.33 -2.94 4.99
N ALA A 121 4.56 -2.11 3.96
CA ALA A 121 5.81 -1.36 3.83
C ALA A 121 6.05 -0.42 5.02
N PHE A 122 5.03 0.34 5.45
CA PHE A 122 5.17 1.28 6.57
C PHE A 122 5.30 0.58 7.92
N LEU A 123 4.60 -0.54 8.12
CA LEU A 123 4.73 -1.34 9.34
C LEU A 123 6.13 -1.95 9.45
N SER A 124 6.64 -2.55 8.37
CA SER A 124 8.00 -3.11 8.29
C SER A 124 9.06 -2.03 8.55
N ARG A 125 8.99 -0.89 7.83
CA ARG A 125 9.93 0.22 8.00
C ARG A 125 9.94 0.79 9.41
N PHE A 126 8.78 0.92 10.05
CA PHE A 126 8.71 1.37 11.44
C PHE A 126 9.44 0.40 12.37
N SER A 127 9.18 -0.90 12.22
CA SER A 127 9.83 -1.97 13.01
C SER A 127 11.35 -1.92 12.87
N THR A 128 11.85 -1.88 11.64
CA THR A 128 13.30 -1.85 11.34
C THR A 128 13.96 -0.58 11.88
N LYS A 129 13.33 0.57 11.69
CA LYS A 129 13.91 1.87 12.05
C LYS A 129 13.95 2.13 13.54
N THR A 130 12.90 1.73 14.25
CA THR A 130 12.84 1.88 15.72
C THR A 130 13.54 0.73 16.44
N ARG A 131 13.87 -0.36 15.73
CA ARG A 131 14.36 -1.63 16.32
C ARG A 131 13.41 -2.17 17.39
N SER A 132 12.12 -1.90 17.23
CA SER A 132 11.06 -2.31 18.14
C SER A 132 9.92 -2.91 17.34
N ASN A 133 9.44 -4.08 17.75
CA ASN A 133 8.27 -4.72 17.15
C ASN A 133 6.98 -4.38 17.88
N GLU A 134 7.00 -3.54 18.91
CA GLU A 134 5.85 -3.27 19.78
C GLU A 134 4.57 -2.87 19.01
N LYS A 135 4.69 -1.97 18.02
CA LYS A 135 3.57 -1.58 17.15
C LYS A 135 3.15 -2.68 16.19
N THR A 136 4.12 -3.44 15.68
CA THR A 136 3.87 -4.57 14.78
C THR A 136 3.09 -5.65 15.51
N ASP A 137 3.54 -6.05 16.70
CA ASP A 137 2.91 -7.06 17.54
C ASP A 137 1.49 -6.62 17.93
N PHE A 138 1.31 -5.36 18.32
CA PHE A 138 0.00 -4.79 18.60
C PHE A 138 -0.92 -4.82 17.37
N VAL A 139 -0.43 -4.43 16.18
CA VAL A 139 -1.23 -4.52 14.94
C VAL A 139 -1.62 -5.97 14.63
N LEU A 140 -0.71 -6.93 14.81
CA LEU A 140 -0.99 -8.34 14.59
C LEU A 140 -2.04 -8.88 15.59
N GLU A 141 -2.03 -8.40 16.84
CA GLU A 141 -3.04 -8.71 17.84
C GLU A 141 -4.41 -8.15 17.45
N GLU A 142 -4.47 -6.88 17.06
CA GLU A 142 -5.71 -6.21 16.63
C GLU A 142 -6.32 -6.88 15.40
N LEU A 143 -5.50 -7.28 14.42
CA LEU A 143 -5.94 -8.02 13.23
C LEU A 143 -6.50 -9.42 13.57
N GLY A 144 -6.01 -10.03 14.64
CA GLY A 144 -6.50 -11.31 15.15
C GLY A 144 -7.76 -11.21 16.01
N ASN A 145 -8.21 -9.99 16.32
CA ASN A 145 -9.34 -9.69 17.19
C ASN A 145 -10.15 -8.48 16.64
N PRO A 146 -10.83 -8.62 15.48
CA PRO A 146 -11.69 -7.56 14.96
C PRO A 146 -12.78 -7.21 15.96
N ILE A 147 -12.95 -5.93 16.25
CA ILE A 147 -13.93 -5.44 17.23
C ILE A 147 -15.31 -5.21 16.60
N HIS A 148 -15.36 -4.98 15.28
CA HIS A 148 -16.58 -4.55 14.59
C HIS A 148 -17.01 -5.52 13.47
N ASP A 149 -18.31 -5.86 13.44
CA ASP A 149 -18.89 -6.85 12.51
C ASP A 149 -18.87 -6.44 11.03
N GLY A 150 -18.71 -5.14 10.75
CA GLY A 150 -18.65 -4.60 9.39
C GLY A 150 -17.36 -4.96 8.62
N ILE A 151 -16.42 -5.66 9.24
CA ILE A 151 -15.11 -5.97 8.64
C ILE A 151 -15.19 -7.27 7.83
N VAL A 152 -15.04 -7.17 6.52
CA VAL A 152 -15.13 -8.32 5.60
C VAL A 152 -13.78 -9.03 5.47
N LEU A 153 -13.40 -9.82 6.47
CA LEU A 153 -12.06 -10.45 6.59
C LEU A 153 -11.61 -11.22 5.34
N ASN A 154 -12.49 -12.03 4.75
CA ASN A 154 -12.17 -12.81 3.53
C ASN A 154 -11.79 -11.93 2.34
N LYS A 155 -12.41 -10.75 2.22
CA LYS A 155 -12.09 -9.80 1.14
C LYS A 155 -10.72 -9.16 1.37
N ILE A 156 -10.41 -8.81 2.62
CA ILE A 156 -9.12 -8.24 3.01
C ILE A 156 -8.01 -9.27 2.76
N LEU A 157 -8.19 -10.50 3.21
CA LEU A 157 -7.24 -11.59 3.02
C LEU A 157 -6.95 -11.84 1.53
N LYS A 158 -8.00 -11.98 0.72
CA LYS A 158 -7.85 -12.17 -0.73
C LYS A 158 -7.03 -11.04 -1.37
N ARG A 159 -7.33 -9.79 -1.01
CA ARG A 159 -6.60 -8.63 -1.56
C ARG A 159 -5.14 -8.61 -1.09
N LEU A 160 -4.88 -8.98 0.15
CA LEU A 160 -3.52 -9.10 0.70
C LEU A 160 -2.74 -10.18 -0.05
N ASP A 161 -3.34 -11.35 -0.29
CA ASP A 161 -2.71 -12.45 -1.02
C ASP A 161 -2.31 -12.06 -2.44
N GLU A 162 -3.18 -11.34 -3.15
CA GLU A 162 -2.96 -10.80 -4.50
C GLU A 162 -1.95 -9.63 -4.55
N THR A 163 -1.55 -9.06 -3.41
CA THR A 163 -0.65 -7.90 -3.36
C THR A 163 0.80 -8.30 -3.11
N ASP A 164 1.71 -7.94 -4.00
CA ASP A 164 3.16 -8.09 -3.78
C ASP A 164 3.69 -7.04 -2.78
N THR A 165 4.47 -7.50 -1.79
CA THR A 165 5.03 -6.67 -0.72
C THR A 165 6.54 -6.87 -0.59
N GLU A 166 7.24 -5.81 -0.16
CA GLU A 166 8.70 -5.87 0.07
C GLU A 166 9.07 -6.82 1.22
N ASP A 167 8.21 -6.90 2.24
CA ASP A 167 8.38 -7.76 3.41
C ASP A 167 7.38 -8.93 3.35
N SER A 168 7.79 -10.03 2.72
CA SER A 168 6.95 -11.22 2.56
C SER A 168 6.67 -11.92 3.90
N LYS A 169 7.61 -11.87 4.84
CA LYS A 169 7.45 -12.46 6.17
C LYS A 169 6.41 -11.70 6.99
N LEU A 170 6.44 -10.37 6.97
CA LEU A 170 5.41 -9.58 7.65
C LEU A 170 4.03 -9.77 7.00
N LYS A 171 3.96 -9.86 5.67
CA LYS A 171 2.72 -10.21 4.96
C LYS A 171 2.17 -11.55 5.46
N GLU A 172 3.00 -12.58 5.59
CA GLU A 172 2.59 -13.90 6.11
C GLU A 172 2.01 -13.79 7.53
N LEU A 173 2.68 -13.08 8.44
CA LEU A 173 2.19 -12.85 9.80
C LEU A 173 0.84 -12.12 9.83
N VAL A 174 0.65 -11.11 8.97
CA VAL A 174 -0.62 -10.40 8.83
C VAL A 174 -1.71 -11.33 8.31
N SER A 175 -1.42 -12.16 7.30
CA SER A 175 -2.36 -13.17 6.79
C SER A 175 -2.73 -14.19 7.87
N GLU A 176 -1.76 -14.66 8.65
CA GLU A 176 -2.01 -15.57 9.79
C GLU A 176 -2.92 -14.95 10.84
N SER A 177 -2.70 -13.68 11.21
CA SER A 177 -3.56 -12.97 12.16
C SER A 177 -5.01 -12.87 11.65
N ILE A 178 -5.22 -12.54 10.38
CA ILE A 178 -6.56 -12.48 9.78
C ILE A 178 -7.21 -13.87 9.74
N ASN A 179 -6.45 -14.91 9.39
CA ASN A 179 -6.96 -16.29 9.39
C ASN A 179 -7.42 -16.72 10.78
N LYS A 180 -6.65 -16.41 11.84
CA LYS A 180 -7.06 -16.65 13.23
C LYS A 180 -8.39 -15.95 13.56
N ALA A 181 -8.57 -14.71 13.11
CA ALA A 181 -9.83 -14.00 13.29
C ALA A 181 -11.00 -14.65 12.54
N ILE A 182 -10.77 -15.14 11.31
CA ILE A 182 -11.78 -15.87 10.52
C ILE A 182 -12.19 -17.16 11.25
N GLU A 183 -11.23 -17.93 11.77
CA GLU A 183 -11.50 -19.19 12.46
C GLU A 183 -12.29 -19.00 13.76
N LYS A 184 -12.01 -17.94 14.53
CA LYS A 184 -12.77 -17.62 15.76
C LYS A 184 -14.24 -17.27 15.51
N ASN A 185 -14.58 -16.81 14.30
CA ASN A 185 -15.91 -16.32 13.94
C ASN A 185 -16.70 -17.27 13.02
N LYS A 186 -16.21 -18.51 12.83
CA LYS A 186 -16.94 -19.60 12.17
C LYS A 186 -17.78 -20.38 13.17
#